data_AF-A0A1H7M9H5-F1
#
_entry.id   AF-A0A1H7M9H5-F1
#
_cell.length_a   1.000
_cell.length_b   1.000
_cell.length_c   1.000
_cell.angle_alpha   90.00
_cell.angle_beta   90.00
_cell.angle_gamma   90.00
#
_symmetry.space_group_name_H-M   'P 1'
#
loop_
_entity.id
_entity.type
_entity.pdbx_description
1 polymer ?
#
loop_
_entity_poly.entity_id
_entity_poly.type
_entity_poly.pdbx_seq_one_letter_code
_entity_poly.pdbx_strand_id
1 'polypeptide(L)'
;MGNAVTLTVPDPAAMQELGRTLATVLRPGDLVLLSGELGAGKTTLTRGLGEGLGVRGAVTSPTFVIARVHPSLVGGPALVHVDAYRLGGGLDQMEDLDLDVSLPDSVVVVEWGEGKVEGLSESRLEVRIDRTLGGEEELSLDQDLDPDVPDERRVTLDGIGPRWAAADLGTLAAARA
;
A
#
# COMPACT_ATOMS: atom_id res chain seq x y z
N MET A 1 -18.78 -8.47 8.00
CA MET A 1 -18.35 -7.58 9.10
C MET A 1 -16.88 -7.34 8.84
N GLY A 2 -16.54 -6.15 8.33
CA GLY A 2 -15.16 -5.83 7.93
C GLY A 2 -14.23 -5.87 9.12
N ASN A 3 -13.02 -6.37 8.89
CA ASN A 3 -11.95 -6.37 9.87
C ASN A 3 -11.15 -5.09 9.65
N ALA A 4 -11.74 -3.96 10.05
CA ALA A 4 -11.17 -2.65 9.78
C ALA A 4 -10.47 -2.08 11.03
N VAL A 5 -9.28 -1.53 10.84
CA VAL A 5 -8.50 -0.84 11.88
C VAL A 5 -8.03 0.50 11.34
N THR A 6 -8.18 1.55 12.14
CA THR A 6 -7.71 2.90 11.80
C THR A 6 -6.59 3.32 12.74
N LEU A 7 -5.52 3.88 12.17
CA LEU A 7 -4.30 4.30 12.83
C LEU A 7 -4.00 5.75 12.52
N THR A 8 -3.49 6.48 13.51
CA THR A 8 -2.84 7.76 13.29
C THR A 8 -1.35 7.53 13.03
N VAL A 9 -0.82 8.06 11.92
CA VAL A 9 0.57 7.93 11.50
C VAL A 9 1.19 9.35 11.45
N PRO A 10 2.06 9.70 12.41
CA PRO A 10 2.46 11.09 12.63
C PRO A 10 3.44 11.63 11.59
N ASP A 11 4.23 10.76 10.96
CA ASP A 11 5.30 11.17 10.07
C ASP A 11 5.66 10.08 9.02
N PRO A 12 6.48 10.40 8.01
CA PRO A 12 6.91 9.45 6.99
C PRO A 12 7.71 8.24 7.51
N ALA A 13 8.46 8.38 8.60
CA ALA A 13 9.21 7.26 9.18
C ALA A 13 8.27 6.25 9.83
N ALA A 14 7.25 6.73 10.54
CA ALA A 14 6.17 5.94 11.10
C ALA A 14 5.33 5.25 10.01
N MET A 15 5.18 5.88 8.84
CA MET A 15 4.53 5.25 7.66
C MET A 15 5.37 4.10 7.09
N GLN A 16 6.69 4.27 7.00
CA GLN A 16 7.58 3.18 6.59
C GLN A 16 7.53 2.02 7.58
N GLU A 17 7.53 2.32 8.89
CA GLU A 17 7.45 1.28 9.92
C GLU A 17 6.12 0.54 9.89
N LEU A 18 5.02 1.25 9.62
CA LEU A 18 3.73 0.62 9.36
C LEU A 18 3.82 -0.36 8.17
N GLY A 19 4.51 0.03 7.09
CA GLY A 19 4.76 -0.85 5.95
C GLY A 19 5.58 -2.09 6.34
N ARG A 20 6.65 -1.94 7.11
CA ARG A 20 7.45 -3.08 7.58
C ARG A 20 6.64 -4.02 8.46
N THR A 21 5.86 -3.47 9.38
CA THR A 21 4.99 -4.26 10.27
C THR A 21 3.93 -4.99 9.47
N LEU A 22 3.28 -4.31 8.52
CA LEU A 22 2.27 -4.90 7.65
C LEU A 22 2.84 -6.04 6.79
N ALA A 23 4.09 -5.93 6.32
CA ALA A 23 4.75 -6.99 5.57
C ALA A 23 4.82 -8.32 6.33
N THR A 24 4.88 -8.30 7.68
CA THR A 24 4.98 -9.52 8.50
C THR A 24 3.71 -10.38 8.47
N VAL A 25 2.58 -9.82 8.08
CA VAL A 25 1.29 -10.54 8.00
C VAL A 25 0.88 -10.86 6.57
N LEU A 26 1.65 -10.40 5.58
CA LEU A 26 1.42 -10.68 4.16
C LEU A 26 1.98 -12.05 3.76
N ARG A 27 1.34 -12.64 2.74
CA ARG A 27 1.64 -13.96 2.19
C ARG A 27 1.68 -13.89 0.67
N PRO A 28 2.35 -14.84 0.00
CA PRO A 28 2.21 -15.02 -1.44
C PRO A 28 0.74 -15.06 -1.85
N GLY A 29 0.40 -14.34 -2.92
CA GLY A 29 -0.96 -14.21 -3.46
C GLY A 29 -1.80 -13.12 -2.80
N ASP A 30 -1.31 -12.45 -1.75
CA ASP A 30 -2.04 -11.32 -1.15
C ASP A 30 -2.03 -10.09 -2.06
N LEU A 31 -3.21 -9.48 -2.19
CA LEU A 31 -3.45 -8.23 -2.91
C LEU A 31 -3.67 -7.09 -1.91
N VAL A 32 -2.90 -6.01 -2.06
CA VAL A 32 -3.00 -4.78 -1.27
C VAL A 32 -3.38 -3.63 -2.19
N LEU A 33 -4.52 -2.98 -1.91
CA LEU A 33 -5.01 -1.83 -2.66
C LEU A 33 -4.75 -0.55 -1.87
N LEU A 34 -3.98 0.37 -2.46
CA LEU A 34 -3.66 1.65 -1.84
C LEU A 34 -4.52 2.77 -2.44
N SER A 35 -5.26 3.46 -1.59
CA SER A 35 -6.02 4.67 -1.92
C SER A 35 -5.60 5.86 -1.05
N GLY A 36 -5.88 7.07 -1.55
CA GLY A 36 -5.47 8.33 -0.94
C GLY A 36 -4.97 9.32 -1.98
N GLU A 37 -4.98 10.61 -1.64
CA GLU A 37 -4.61 11.70 -2.55
C GLU A 37 -3.13 11.65 -3.02
N LEU A 38 -2.79 12.53 -3.97
CA LEU A 38 -1.40 12.71 -4.39
C LEU A 38 -0.57 13.18 -3.19
N GLY A 39 0.55 12.50 -2.93
CA GLY A 39 1.39 12.80 -1.78
C GLY A 39 0.79 12.36 -0.42
N ALA A 40 -0.25 11.52 -0.41
CA ALA A 40 -0.78 10.95 0.84
C ALA A 40 0.24 10.05 1.57
N GLY A 41 1.18 9.45 0.84
CA GLY A 41 2.21 8.56 1.41
C GLY A 41 2.14 7.10 0.94
N LYS A 42 1.34 6.80 -0.10
CA LYS A 42 1.20 5.45 -0.69
C LYS A 42 2.56 4.79 -0.98
N THR A 43 3.40 5.44 -1.78
CA THR A 43 4.73 4.91 -2.10
C THR A 43 5.65 4.80 -0.87
N THR A 44 5.49 5.67 0.15
CA THR A 44 6.23 5.57 1.41
C THR A 44 5.87 4.30 2.17
N LEU A 45 4.57 3.96 2.22
CA LEU A 45 4.10 2.68 2.75
C LEU A 45 4.65 1.50 1.93
N THR A 46 4.59 1.57 0.60
CA THR A 46 5.11 0.50 -0.28
C THR A 46 6.61 0.27 -0.12
N ARG A 47 7.39 1.32 0.19
CA ARG A 47 8.81 1.19 0.55
C ARG A 47 8.99 0.38 1.83
N GLY A 48 8.23 0.71 2.88
CA GLY A 48 8.22 -0.05 4.11
C GLY A 48 7.85 -1.52 3.89
N LEU A 49 6.85 -1.78 3.02
CA LEU A 49 6.48 -3.14 2.61
C LEU A 49 7.63 -3.88 1.95
N GLY A 50 8.30 -3.26 0.97
CA GLY A 50 9.44 -3.87 0.30
C GLY A 50 10.58 -4.20 1.26
N GLU A 51 10.88 -3.31 2.19
CA GLU A 51 11.89 -3.55 3.23
C GLU A 51 11.50 -4.71 4.16
N GLY A 52 10.26 -4.73 4.64
CA GLY A 52 9.77 -5.81 5.51
C GLY A 52 9.70 -7.17 4.81
N LEU A 53 9.43 -7.20 3.51
CA LEU A 53 9.47 -8.41 2.67
C LEU A 53 10.90 -8.83 2.27
N GLY A 54 11.90 -7.98 2.52
CA GLY A 54 13.29 -8.23 2.14
C GLY A 54 13.49 -8.31 0.63
N VAL A 55 12.86 -7.43 -0.15
CA VAL A 55 12.99 -7.42 -1.62
C VAL A 55 14.21 -6.66 -2.12
N ARG A 56 14.60 -6.94 -3.36
CA ARG A 56 15.78 -6.34 -3.99
C ARG A 56 15.50 -4.93 -4.48
N GLY A 57 16.45 -4.05 -4.18
CA GLY A 57 16.51 -2.69 -4.73
C GLY A 57 15.54 -1.72 -4.07
N ALA A 58 15.66 -0.45 -4.42
CA ALA A 58 14.79 0.59 -3.86
C ALA A 58 13.40 0.53 -4.49
N VAL A 59 12.36 0.49 -3.65
CA VAL A 59 10.97 0.64 -4.09
C VAL A 59 10.72 2.11 -4.43
N THR A 60 10.35 2.35 -5.68
CA THR A 60 9.98 3.67 -6.21
C THR A 60 8.62 3.58 -6.87
N SER A 61 7.92 4.71 -6.95
CA SER A 61 6.64 4.76 -7.66
C SER A 61 6.86 4.36 -9.12
N PRO A 62 6.01 3.50 -9.70
CA PRO A 62 6.05 3.16 -11.12
C PRO A 62 5.45 4.30 -11.97
N THR A 63 5.82 5.55 -11.73
CA THR A 63 5.18 6.74 -12.35
C THR A 63 5.18 6.75 -13.90
N PHE A 64 6.12 6.03 -14.51
CA PHE A 64 6.32 5.93 -15.97
C PHE A 64 6.14 4.50 -16.54
N VAL A 65 5.82 3.52 -15.70
CA VAL A 65 5.65 2.11 -16.11
C VAL A 65 4.36 1.57 -15.50
N ILE A 66 3.83 0.46 -16.02
CA ILE A 66 2.60 -0.11 -15.44
C ILE A 66 2.92 -0.79 -14.09
N ALA A 67 4.01 -1.56 -14.04
CA ALA A 67 4.42 -2.30 -12.87
C ALA A 67 5.94 -2.31 -12.70
N ARG A 68 6.39 -2.48 -11.46
CA ARG A 68 7.77 -2.80 -11.09
C ARG A 68 7.78 -4.08 -10.27
N VAL A 69 8.69 -4.99 -10.62
CA VAL A 69 8.92 -6.23 -9.88
C VAL A 69 10.15 -6.05 -9.00
N HIS A 70 10.01 -6.41 -7.74
CA HIS A 70 11.09 -6.45 -6.76
C HIS A 70 11.22 -7.88 -6.22
N PRO A 71 12.17 -8.69 -6.74
CA PRO A 71 12.36 -10.07 -6.31
C PRO A 71 12.82 -10.16 -4.85
N SER A 72 12.42 -11.21 -4.13
CA SER A 72 12.88 -11.43 -2.75
C SER A 72 14.38 -11.73 -2.69
N LEU A 73 15.04 -11.26 -1.63
CA LEU A 73 16.43 -11.60 -1.27
C LEU A 73 16.50 -12.67 -0.17
N VAL A 74 15.37 -13.01 0.44
CA VAL A 74 15.29 -13.86 1.65
C VAL A 74 14.46 -15.13 1.45
N GLY A 75 14.02 -15.40 0.21
CA GLY A 75 13.18 -16.56 -0.12
C GLY A 75 11.70 -16.39 0.25
N GLY A 76 11.26 -15.16 0.55
CA GLY A 76 9.86 -14.79 0.72
C GLY A 76 9.19 -14.40 -0.62
N PRO A 77 7.94 -13.90 -0.60
CA PRO A 77 7.28 -13.44 -1.82
C PRO A 77 8.02 -12.26 -2.44
N ALA A 78 7.99 -12.17 -3.78
CA ALA A 78 8.37 -10.95 -4.48
C ALA A 78 7.31 -9.86 -4.24
N LEU A 79 7.70 -8.60 -4.44
CA LEU A 79 6.77 -7.48 -4.44
C LEU A 79 6.54 -7.01 -5.88
N VAL A 80 5.28 -7.03 -6.32
CA VAL A 80 4.85 -6.45 -7.59
C VAL A 80 4.12 -5.15 -7.29
N HIS A 81 4.72 -4.02 -7.65
CA HIS A 81 4.17 -2.69 -7.40
C HIS A 81 3.58 -2.11 -8.69
N VAL A 82 2.27 -1.90 -8.70
CA VAL A 82 1.48 -1.53 -9.88
C VAL A 82 0.85 -0.16 -9.67
N ASP A 83 0.79 0.65 -10.72
CA ASP A 83 -0.01 1.88 -10.75
C ASP A 83 -1.20 1.70 -11.70
N ALA A 84 -2.39 1.55 -11.12
CA ALA A 84 -3.63 1.34 -11.87
C ALA A 84 -4.13 2.60 -12.59
N TYR A 85 -3.52 3.77 -12.36
CA TYR A 85 -3.74 4.94 -13.22
C TYR A 85 -3.25 4.68 -14.65
N ARG A 86 -2.23 3.82 -14.82
CA ARG A 86 -1.65 3.46 -16.12
C ARG A 86 -2.30 2.26 -16.80
N LEU A 87 -3.11 1.49 -16.08
CA LEU A 87 -3.90 0.39 -16.64
C LEU A 87 -5.08 0.97 -17.42
N GLY A 88 -4.88 1.18 -18.72
CA GLY A 88 -5.85 1.80 -19.62
C GLY A 88 -7.05 0.93 -19.99
N GLY A 89 -7.09 -0.34 -19.56
CA GLY A 89 -8.14 -1.31 -19.90
C GLY A 89 -8.58 -2.23 -18.77
N GLY A 90 -8.16 -1.98 -17.53
CA GLY A 90 -8.40 -2.90 -16.42
C GLY A 90 -7.34 -4.00 -16.34
N LEU A 91 -7.74 -5.17 -15.84
CA LEU A 91 -6.84 -6.13 -15.21
C LEU A 91 -6.44 -7.31 -16.07
N ASP A 92 -7.12 -7.53 -17.18
CA ASP A 92 -6.69 -8.45 -18.24
C ASP A 92 -5.25 -8.11 -18.68
N GLN A 93 -4.92 -6.81 -18.66
CA GLN A 93 -3.57 -6.33 -18.92
C GLN A 93 -2.55 -6.73 -17.84
N MET A 94 -2.96 -6.99 -16.59
CA MET A 94 -2.03 -7.43 -15.53
C MET A 94 -1.60 -8.88 -15.72
N GLU A 95 -2.49 -9.77 -16.17
CA GLU A 95 -2.14 -11.14 -16.53
C GLU A 95 -1.31 -11.17 -17.83
N ASP A 96 -1.54 -10.21 -18.72
CA ASP A 96 -0.73 -10.00 -19.93
C ASP A 96 0.62 -9.30 -19.66
N LEU A 97 0.88 -8.81 -18.43
CA LEU A 97 2.20 -8.28 -18.09
C LEU A 97 3.19 -9.44 -18.10
N ASP A 98 4.16 -9.38 -19.01
CA ASP A 98 5.32 -10.28 -19.03
C ASP A 98 6.24 -9.96 -17.83
N LEU A 99 5.83 -10.40 -16.64
CA LEU A 99 6.55 -10.23 -15.39
C LEU A 99 7.50 -11.40 -15.19
N ASP A 100 8.74 -11.11 -14.77
CA ASP A 100 9.74 -12.13 -14.39
C ASP A 100 9.37 -12.90 -13.09
N VAL A 101 8.13 -12.75 -12.59
CA VAL A 101 7.62 -13.38 -11.37
C VAL A 101 6.17 -13.83 -11.54
N SER A 102 5.82 -14.88 -10.81
CA SER A 102 4.46 -15.40 -10.70
C SER A 102 3.63 -14.53 -9.74
N LEU A 103 2.47 -14.04 -10.19
CA LEU A 103 1.55 -13.26 -9.35
C LEU A 103 1.03 -14.06 -8.14
N PRO A 104 0.62 -15.34 -8.26
CA PRO A 104 0.26 -16.18 -7.11
C PRO A 104 1.36 -16.35 -6.06
N ASP A 105 2.64 -16.24 -6.46
CA ASP A 105 3.79 -16.36 -5.56
C ASP A 105 4.29 -15.01 -5.03
N SER A 106 3.63 -13.91 -5.42
CA SER A 106 4.03 -12.55 -5.10
C SER A 106 3.01 -11.86 -4.19
N VAL A 107 3.45 -10.82 -3.49
CA VAL A 107 2.57 -9.81 -2.92
C VAL A 107 2.38 -8.73 -3.98
N VAL A 108 1.13 -8.41 -4.29
CA VAL A 108 0.79 -7.39 -5.29
C VAL A 108 0.29 -6.15 -4.57
N VAL A 109 0.94 -5.01 -4.79
CA VAL A 109 0.53 -3.70 -4.28
C VAL A 109 0.07 -2.86 -5.47
N VAL A 110 -1.18 -2.41 -5.43
CA VAL A 110 -1.77 -1.58 -6.49
C VAL A 110 -2.06 -0.18 -5.94
N GLU A 111 -1.39 0.83 -6.45
CA GLU A 111 -1.75 2.23 -6.22
C GLU A 111 -2.93 2.63 -7.14
N TRP A 112 -3.87 3.44 -6.63
CA TRP A 112 -5.01 3.98 -7.40
C TRP A 112 -5.98 2.93 -7.97
N GLY A 113 -6.08 1.79 -7.28
CA GLY A 113 -6.97 0.69 -7.68
C GLY A 113 -8.45 0.90 -7.36
N GLU A 114 -8.79 1.88 -6.53
CA GLU A 114 -10.19 2.12 -6.11
C GLU A 114 -11.10 2.41 -7.32
N GLY A 115 -12.24 1.72 -7.38
CA GLY A 115 -13.21 1.68 -8.48
C GLY A 115 -12.76 0.88 -9.71
N LYS A 116 -11.56 0.30 -9.72
CA LYS A 116 -10.96 -0.37 -10.89
C LYS A 116 -10.59 -1.82 -10.65
N VAL A 117 -10.29 -2.21 -9.42
CA VAL A 117 -9.62 -3.49 -9.14
C VAL A 117 -10.22 -4.31 -8.00
N GLU A 118 -11.38 -3.93 -7.47
CA GLU A 118 -12.07 -4.64 -6.40
C GLU A 118 -12.51 -6.05 -6.79
N GLY A 119 -12.70 -6.31 -8.09
CA GLY A 119 -13.05 -7.61 -8.63
C GLY A 119 -11.87 -8.58 -8.81
N LEU A 120 -10.63 -8.15 -8.53
CA LEU A 120 -9.42 -8.96 -8.75
C LEU A 120 -9.34 -10.20 -7.90
N SER A 121 -9.81 -10.08 -6.67
CA SER A 121 -9.66 -11.12 -5.68
C SER A 121 -10.84 -11.07 -4.75
N GLU A 122 -11.36 -12.25 -4.44
CA GLU A 122 -12.31 -12.44 -3.36
C GLU A 122 -11.72 -12.05 -2.00
N SER A 123 -10.39 -11.95 -1.92
CA SER A 123 -9.62 -11.60 -0.72
C SER A 123 -8.57 -10.52 -0.98
N ARG A 124 -8.70 -9.37 -0.31
CA ARG A 124 -7.78 -8.24 -0.45
C ARG A 124 -7.68 -7.40 0.82
N LEU A 125 -6.57 -6.69 0.96
CA LEU A 125 -6.41 -5.66 1.97
C LEU A 125 -6.57 -4.30 1.31
N GLU A 126 -7.57 -3.52 1.74
CA GLU A 126 -7.72 -2.13 1.33
C GLU A 126 -7.02 -1.23 2.35
N VAL A 127 -6.16 -0.34 1.87
CA VAL A 127 -5.42 0.62 2.69
C VAL A 127 -5.71 2.02 2.20
N ARG A 128 -6.49 2.77 2.97
CA ARG A 128 -6.80 4.17 2.71
C ARG A 128 -5.91 5.07 3.54
N ILE A 129 -5.23 6.02 2.88
CA ILE A 129 -4.35 6.98 3.52
C ILE A 129 -4.92 8.38 3.31
N ASP A 130 -5.46 8.95 4.38
CA ASP A 130 -6.05 10.29 4.38
C ASP A 130 -5.09 11.27 5.07
N ARG A 131 -4.96 12.47 4.51
CA ARG A 131 -4.26 13.57 5.18
C ARG A 131 -5.13 14.08 6.31
N THR A 132 -4.60 14.11 7.53
CA THR A 132 -5.28 14.78 8.63
C THR A 132 -4.99 16.28 8.47
N LEU A 133 -5.71 16.96 7.57
CA LEU A 133 -5.54 18.41 7.39
C LEU A 133 -5.83 19.10 8.73
N GLY A 134 -4.87 19.89 9.20
CA GLY A 134 -5.07 20.81 10.30
C GLY A 134 -6.01 21.94 9.85
N GLY A 135 -7.31 21.73 10.02
CA GLY A 135 -8.32 22.76 9.74
C GLY A 135 -8.53 23.08 8.25
N GLU A 136 -9.66 23.69 7.97
CA GLU A 136 -10.09 24.12 6.63
C GLU A 136 -9.29 25.34 6.14
N GLU A 137 -7.96 25.29 6.10
CA GLU A 137 -7.17 26.33 5.44
C GLU A 137 -6.10 25.72 4.51
N GLU A 138 -6.30 26.02 3.23
CA GLU A 138 -5.29 26.10 2.16
C GLU A 138 -4.87 24.83 1.40
N LEU A 139 -5.77 24.40 0.52
CA LEU A 139 -5.40 23.90 -0.81
C LEU A 139 -4.85 25.05 -1.66
N SER A 140 -3.61 25.45 -1.44
CA SER A 140 -2.86 26.26 -2.40
C SER A 140 -1.64 25.47 -2.85
N LEU A 141 -1.49 25.32 -4.16
CA LEU A 141 -0.51 24.44 -4.81
C LEU A 141 0.95 24.96 -4.72
N ASP A 142 1.17 26.07 -3.98
CA ASP A 142 2.43 26.82 -3.96
C ASP A 142 2.86 27.28 -2.55
N GLN A 143 2.31 26.73 -1.46
CA GLN A 143 2.73 27.14 -0.11
C GLN A 143 3.74 26.18 0.50
N ASP A 144 4.89 26.74 0.87
CA ASP A 144 5.85 26.19 1.82
C ASP A 144 5.08 25.69 3.04
N LEU A 145 4.88 24.38 3.14
CA LEU A 145 4.23 23.74 4.27
C LEU A 145 4.97 24.21 5.53
N ASP A 146 4.23 24.82 6.46
CA ASP A 146 4.77 25.20 7.76
C ASP A 146 5.36 23.92 8.41
N PRO A 147 6.67 23.86 8.66
CA PRO A 147 7.31 22.68 9.23
C PRO A 147 6.78 22.33 10.62
N ASP A 148 6.08 23.26 11.28
CA ASP A 148 5.48 23.07 12.59
C ASP A 148 4.06 22.47 12.53
N VAL A 149 3.45 22.36 11.34
CA VAL A 149 2.19 21.62 11.16
C VAL A 149 2.50 20.12 11.09
N PRO A 150 1.95 19.29 12.00
CA PRO A 150 2.17 17.85 11.96
C PRO A 150 1.71 17.27 10.62
N ASP A 151 2.60 16.60 9.89
CA ASP A 151 2.31 15.90 8.64
C ASP A 151 1.59 14.56 8.89
N GLU A 152 0.54 14.62 9.72
CA GLU A 152 -0.17 13.46 10.22
C GLU A 152 -1.04 12.85 9.11
N ARG A 153 -1.10 11.52 9.10
CA ARG A 153 -1.97 10.72 8.25
C ARG A 153 -2.90 9.87 9.09
N ARG A 154 -4.13 9.73 8.64
CA ARG A 154 -5.03 8.67 9.09
C ARG A 154 -4.94 7.52 8.11
N VAL A 155 -4.53 6.34 8.57
CA VAL A 155 -4.46 5.13 7.76
C VAL A 155 -5.54 4.16 8.21
N THR A 156 -6.42 3.77 7.30
CA THR A 156 -7.43 2.74 7.54
C THR A 156 -7.07 1.48 6.75
N LEU A 157 -6.94 0.37 7.46
CA LEU A 157 -6.73 -0.97 6.92
C LEU A 157 -8.06 -1.72 6.99
N ASP A 158 -8.59 -2.21 5.87
CA ASP A 158 -9.80 -3.03 5.84
C ASP A 158 -9.54 -4.36 5.12
N GLY A 159 -9.65 -5.43 5.90
CA GLY A 159 -9.50 -6.79 5.40
C GLY A 159 -10.79 -7.33 4.78
N ILE A 160 -10.80 -7.51 3.47
CA ILE A 160 -11.94 -8.05 2.72
C ILE A 160 -11.70 -9.52 2.35
N GLY A 161 -12.70 -10.36 2.56
CA GLY A 161 -12.69 -11.76 2.13
C GLY A 161 -12.15 -12.78 3.13
N PRO A 162 -12.21 -14.09 2.79
CA PRO A 162 -11.87 -15.18 3.71
C PRO A 162 -10.43 -15.14 4.23
N ARG A 163 -9.46 -14.68 3.41
CA ARG A 163 -8.04 -14.53 3.80
C ARG A 163 -7.86 -13.58 4.99
N TRP A 164 -8.69 -12.55 5.08
CA TRP A 164 -8.54 -11.45 6.03
C TRP A 164 -9.53 -11.51 7.19
N ALA A 165 -10.55 -12.37 7.10
CA ALA A 165 -11.55 -12.56 8.15
C ALA A 165 -10.97 -13.00 9.51
N ALA A 166 -9.83 -13.72 9.51
CA ALA A 166 -9.15 -14.20 10.72
C ALA A 166 -7.79 -13.52 10.97
N ALA A 167 -7.38 -12.57 10.13
CA ALA A 167 -6.12 -11.85 10.33
C ALA A 167 -6.30 -10.86 11.49
N ASP A 168 -5.44 -10.85 12.51
CA ASP A 168 -5.55 -9.85 13.57
C ASP A 168 -4.85 -8.54 13.16
N LEU A 169 -5.56 -7.69 12.41
CA LEU A 169 -5.06 -6.38 12.02
C LEU A 169 -4.91 -5.42 13.22
N GLY A 170 -5.52 -5.74 14.36
CA GLY A 170 -5.38 -4.96 15.60
C GLY A 170 -3.95 -5.03 16.16
N THR A 171 -3.22 -6.13 15.92
CA THR A 171 -1.80 -6.23 16.31
C THR A 171 -0.92 -5.21 15.61
N LEU A 172 -1.29 -4.78 14.41
CA LEU A 172 -0.59 -3.72 13.66
C LEU A 172 -0.75 -2.34 14.33
N ALA A 173 -1.81 -2.16 15.13
CA ALA A 173 -2.04 -0.96 15.94
C ALA A 173 -1.21 -0.95 17.23
N ALA A 174 -0.99 -2.13 17.81
CA ALA A 174 -0.39 -2.30 19.13
C ALA A 174 1.15 -2.23 19.13
N ALA A 175 1.81 -2.35 17.98
CA ALA A 175 3.27 -2.24 17.84
C ALA A 175 3.84 -0.82 18.10
N ARG A 176 3.04 0.08 18.68
CA ARG A 176 3.33 1.50 18.90
C ARG A 176 3.24 1.95 20.37
N ALA A 177 3.27 1.02 21.32
CA ALA A 177 3.34 1.32 22.76
C ALA A 177 4.77 1.17 23.31
#